data_AF-A0A9X6RKN3-F1
#
_entry.id   AF-A0A9X6RKN3-F1
#
_cell.length_a   1.000
_cell.length_b   1.000
_cell.length_c   1.000
_cell.angle_alpha   90.00
_cell.angle_beta   90.00
_cell.angle_gamma   90.00
#
_symmetry.space_group_name_H-M   'P 1'
#
loop_
_entity.id
_entity.type
_entity.pdbx_description
1 polymer ?
#
loop_
_entity_poly.entity_id
_entity_poly.type
_entity_poly.pdbx_seq_one_letter_code
_entity_poly.pdbx_strand_id
1 'polypeptide(L)'
;MAVIIAIFSSFCLPAVWATPLTVEIVTLGLVTPAWPGSIHFTGTGFDEGFRILREKYEGILSLTHTFLVERKVTNCVDLVAEADVMLSEWYYKRRSQADLHVYLSPSKYDS
;
A
#
# COMPACT_ATOMS: atom_id res chain seq x y z
N MET A 1 -44.97 -25.92 -29.99
CA MET A 1 -44.39 -26.65 -28.84
C MET A 1 -42.89 -26.70 -29.06
N ALA A 2 -42.11 -25.95 -28.29
CA ALA A 2 -40.66 -25.91 -28.40
C ALA A 2 -40.05 -26.87 -27.37
N VAL A 3 -39.23 -27.81 -27.85
CA VAL A 3 -38.50 -28.76 -27.01
C VAL A 3 -37.15 -28.14 -26.69
N ILE A 4 -36.91 -27.86 -25.41
CA ILE A 4 -35.61 -27.41 -24.91
C ILE A 4 -34.79 -28.66 -24.57
N ILE A 5 -33.73 -28.90 -25.32
CA ILE A 5 -32.76 -29.97 -25.05
C ILE A 5 -31.66 -29.35 -24.18
N ALA A 6 -31.62 -29.71 -22.89
CA ALA A 6 -30.52 -29.36 -22.00
C ALA A 6 -29.36 -30.33 -22.20
N ILE A 7 -28.31 -29.89 -22.89
CA ILE A 7 -27.08 -30.64 -23.05
C ILE A 7 -26.24 -30.38 -21.79
N PHE A 8 -25.98 -31.44 -21.02
CA PHE A 8 -25.00 -31.46 -19.92
C PHE A 8 -23.58 -31.33 -20.51
N SER A 9 -23.20 -30.15 -21.00
CA SER A 9 -21.80 -29.85 -21.26
C SER A 9 -21.15 -29.56 -19.91
N SER A 10 -20.21 -30.41 -19.52
CA SER A 10 -19.22 -30.15 -18.48
C SER A 10 -18.82 -28.68 -18.52
N PHE A 11 -19.29 -27.90 -17.55
CA PHE A 11 -18.80 -26.56 -17.31
C PHE A 11 -17.36 -26.73 -16.83
N CYS A 12 -16.43 -26.77 -17.78
CA CYS A 12 -15.10 -26.25 -17.53
C CYS A 12 -15.32 -24.74 -17.30
N LEU A 13 -15.66 -24.37 -16.06
CA LEU A 13 -15.55 -22.99 -15.62
C LEU A 13 -14.15 -22.55 -16.05
N PRO A 14 -14.00 -21.53 -16.91
CA PRO A 14 -12.68 -20.99 -17.13
C PRO A 14 -12.15 -20.67 -15.73
N ALA A 15 -11.02 -21.26 -15.38
CA ALA A 15 -10.27 -20.82 -14.22
C ALA A 15 -10.17 -19.30 -14.40
N VAL A 16 -10.91 -18.53 -13.61
CA VAL A 16 -10.73 -17.09 -13.58
C VAL A 16 -9.34 -16.96 -13.04
N TRP A 17 -8.38 -16.66 -13.92
CA TRP A 17 -7.07 -16.19 -13.51
C TRP A 17 -7.38 -14.86 -12.82
N ALA A 18 -7.65 -14.92 -11.52
CA ALA A 18 -7.86 -13.74 -10.72
C ALA A 18 -6.54 -12.99 -10.80
N THR A 19 -6.54 -11.87 -11.53
CA THR A 19 -5.40 -10.97 -11.54
C THR A 19 -5.09 -10.61 -10.09
N PRO A 20 -3.82 -10.67 -9.65
CA PRO A 20 -3.47 -10.35 -8.29
C PRO A 20 -4.00 -8.96 -7.92
N LEU A 21 -4.60 -8.83 -6.74
CA LEU A 21 -5.08 -7.53 -6.25
C LEU A 21 -3.87 -6.62 -6.06
N THR A 22 -3.86 -5.47 -6.73
CA THR A 22 -2.78 -4.49 -6.62
C THR A 22 -3.02 -3.61 -5.40
N VAL A 23 -2.07 -3.62 -4.46
CA VAL A 23 -2.15 -2.85 -3.21
C VAL A 23 -0.94 -1.95 -3.11
N GLU A 24 -1.19 -0.65 -2.96
CA GLU A 24 -0.16 0.34 -2.71
C GLU A 24 -0.29 0.87 -1.29
N ILE A 25 0.74 0.61 -0.48
CA ILE A 25 0.85 1.13 0.87
C ILE A 25 1.75 2.36 0.84
N VAL A 26 1.26 3.45 1.39
CA VAL A 26 1.92 4.75 1.43
C VAL A 26 2.17 5.10 2.87
N THR A 27 3.44 5.28 3.24
CA THR A 27 3.82 5.59 4.61
C THR A 27 4.46 6.96 4.66
N LEU A 28 3.82 7.90 5.34
CA LEU A 28 4.46 9.14 5.74
C LEU A 28 5.54 8.81 6.75
N GLY A 29 6.71 9.41 6.59
CA GLY A 29 7.70 9.30 7.64
C GLY A 29 8.78 10.35 7.59
N LEU A 30 9.58 10.29 8.65
CA LEU A 30 10.66 11.22 8.91
C LEU A 30 11.98 10.51 8.67
N VAL A 31 12.94 11.17 8.02
CA VAL A 31 14.31 10.67 7.88
C VAL A 31 15.24 11.57 8.68
N THR A 32 15.24 11.37 9.99
CA THR A 32 16.08 12.12 10.95
C THR A 32 16.67 11.18 12.00
N PRO A 33 17.89 11.43 12.51
CA PRO A 33 18.39 10.70 13.68
C PRO A 33 17.76 11.19 15.00
N ALA A 34 16.95 12.25 14.98
CA ALA A 34 16.41 12.88 16.19
C ALA A 34 15.30 12.08 16.90
N TRP A 35 14.72 11.06 16.27
CA TRP A 35 13.62 10.30 16.85
C TRP A 35 13.76 8.79 16.57
N PRO A 36 13.61 7.90 17.58
CA PRO A 36 13.80 6.46 17.40
C PRO A 36 12.84 5.81 16.39
N GLY A 37 11.61 6.33 16.26
CA GLY A 37 10.63 5.85 15.27
C GLY A 37 10.79 6.44 13.87
N SER A 38 11.88 7.17 13.61
CA SER A 38 12.24 7.66 12.29
C SER A 38 12.55 6.51 11.34
N ILE A 39 12.23 6.70 10.05
CA ILE A 39 12.58 5.76 8.97
C ILE A 39 14.08 5.47 8.97
N HIS A 40 14.90 6.43 9.43
CA HIS A 40 16.34 6.23 9.57
C HIS A 40 16.71 4.98 10.38
N PHE A 41 15.92 4.62 11.39
CA PHE A 41 16.16 3.44 12.23
C PHE A 41 15.19 2.29 11.95
N THR A 42 13.96 2.60 11.53
CA THR A 42 12.91 1.59 11.34
C THR A 42 12.76 1.10 9.90
N GLY A 43 13.37 1.77 8.92
CA GLY A 43 13.20 1.50 7.49
C GLY A 43 13.53 0.06 7.11
N THR A 44 14.60 -0.51 7.66
CA THR A 44 14.98 -1.92 7.42
C THR A 44 13.93 -2.91 7.95
N GLY A 45 13.26 -2.57 9.06
CA GLY A 45 12.15 -3.36 9.59
C GLY A 45 10.92 -3.34 8.69
N PHE A 46 10.61 -2.19 8.09
CA PHE A 46 9.59 -2.09 7.05
C PHE A 46 9.95 -2.95 5.83
N ASP A 47 11.16 -2.79 5.29
CA ASP A 47 11.62 -3.53 4.11
C ASP A 47 11.50 -5.04 4.30
N GLU A 48 11.91 -5.55 5.47
CA GLU A 48 11.83 -6.96 5.81
C GLU A 48 10.37 -7.43 6.00
N GLY A 49 9.54 -6.64 6.69
CA GLY A 49 8.11 -6.93 6.83
C GLY A 49 7.41 -7.02 5.47
N PHE A 50 7.72 -6.11 4.55
CA PHE A 50 7.19 -6.13 3.19
C PHE A 50 7.73 -7.28 2.35
N ARG A 51 8.99 -7.69 2.53
CA ARG A 51 9.54 -8.90 1.90
C ARG A 51 8.71 -10.13 2.31
N ILE A 52 8.49 -10.32 3.61
CA ILE A 52 7.70 -11.45 4.14
C ILE A 52 6.25 -11.40 3.62
N LEU A 53 5.63 -10.22 3.57
CA LEU A 53 4.27 -10.08 3.02
C LEU A 53 4.19 -10.45 1.54
N ARG A 54 5.18 -10.02 0.73
CA ARG A 54 5.24 -10.37 -0.70
C ARG A 54 5.38 -11.87 -0.91
N GLU A 55 6.24 -12.53 -0.13
CA GLU A 55 6.43 -13.99 -0.20
C GLU A 55 5.18 -14.74 0.25
N LYS A 56 4.53 -14.29 1.32
CA LYS A 56 3.34 -14.96 1.87
C LYS A 56 2.11 -14.86 0.96
N TYR A 57 1.97 -13.76 0.23
CA TYR A 57 0.80 -13.47 -0.61
C TYR A 57 1.14 -13.45 -2.10
N GLU A 58 2.23 -14.09 -2.51
CA GLU A 58 2.64 -14.21 -3.90
C GLU A 58 1.51 -14.82 -4.76
N GLY A 59 1.26 -14.22 -5.93
CA GLY A 59 0.18 -14.64 -6.83
C GLY A 59 -1.23 -14.24 -6.39
N ILE A 60 -1.41 -13.73 -5.16
CA ILE A 60 -2.69 -13.20 -4.65
C ILE A 60 -2.67 -11.68 -4.62
N LEU A 61 -1.58 -11.09 -4.09
CA LEU A 61 -1.41 -9.65 -3.96
C LEU A 61 -0.18 -9.17 -4.73
N SER A 62 -0.30 -8.03 -5.39
CA SER A 62 0.83 -7.25 -5.90
C SER A 62 1.04 -6.05 -4.98
N LEU A 63 2.00 -6.16 -4.06
CA LEU A 63 2.26 -5.18 -3.01
C LEU A 63 3.36 -4.19 -3.44
N THR A 64 3.04 -2.90 -3.41
CA THR A 64 4.01 -1.80 -3.50
C THR A 64 4.02 -1.01 -2.20
N HIS A 65 5.20 -0.65 -1.71
CA HIS A 65 5.36 0.21 -0.53
C HIS A 65 6.13 1.47 -0.91
N THR A 66 5.57 2.63 -0.57
CA THR A 66 6.15 3.94 -0.88
C THR A 66 6.30 4.74 0.41
N PHE A 67 7.53 5.18 0.69
CA PHE A 67 7.78 6.18 1.73
C PHE A 67 7.55 7.58 1.18
N LEU A 68 6.68 8.33 1.85
CA LEU A 68 6.50 9.76 1.66
C LEU A 68 7.35 10.52 2.65
N VAL A 69 8.42 11.12 2.14
CA VAL A 69 9.43 11.85 2.89
C VAL A 69 9.65 13.20 2.23
N GLU A 70 9.57 14.26 3.02
CA GLU A 70 9.87 15.63 2.58
C GLU A 70 11.13 16.12 3.30
N ARG A 71 12.12 16.60 2.54
CA ARG A 71 13.44 16.98 3.08
C ARG A 71 13.36 18.20 3.99
N LYS A 72 12.37 19.06 3.78
CA LYS A 72 12.13 20.25 4.63
C LYS A 72 11.58 19.87 6.00
N VAL A 73 10.96 18.70 6.12
CA VAL A 73 10.38 18.20 7.37
C VAL A 73 11.46 17.49 8.17
N THR A 74 11.87 18.10 9.30
CA THR A 74 13.01 17.61 10.11
C THR A 74 12.62 17.13 11.51
N ASN A 75 11.40 17.42 11.93
CA ASN A 75 10.85 17.05 13.22
C ASN A 75 9.41 16.54 13.10
N CYS A 76 8.92 15.90 14.16
CA CYS A 76 7.60 15.28 14.16
C CYS A 76 6.44 16.30 14.13
N VAL A 77 6.64 17.52 14.63
CA VAL A 77 5.60 18.56 14.64
C VAL A 77 5.32 19.02 13.22
N ASP A 78 6.37 19.31 12.46
CA ASP A 78 6.26 19.68 11.05
C ASP A 78 5.69 18.54 10.22
N LEU A 79 6.06 17.28 10.52
CA LEU A 79 5.53 16.13 9.79
C LEU A 79 4.02 15.98 9.96
N VAL A 80 3.50 16.20 11.17
CA VAL A 80 2.05 16.16 11.43
C VAL A 80 1.36 17.36 10.76
N ALA A 81 1.97 18.55 10.80
CA ALA A 81 1.42 19.74 10.18
C ALA A 81 1.34 19.64 8.65
N GLU A 82 2.33 19.02 8.02
CA GLU A 82 2.44 18.87 6.57
C GLU A 82 1.85 17.55 6.04
N ALA A 83 1.40 16.64 6.93
CA ALA A 83 0.92 15.30 6.56
C ALA A 83 -0.18 15.33 5.49
N ASP A 84 -1.18 16.20 5.68
CA ASP A 84 -2.30 16.33 4.74
C ASP A 84 -1.85 16.87 3.39
N VAL A 85 -0.91 17.83 3.39
CA VAL A 85 -0.34 18.39 2.15
C VAL A 85 0.43 17.31 1.42
N MET A 86 1.36 16.62 2.09
CA MET A 86 2.16 15.54 1.51
C MET A 86 1.28 14.41 0.95
N LEU A 87 0.25 14.00 1.69
CA LEU A 87 -0.70 12.98 1.23
C LEU A 87 -1.54 13.46 0.06
N SER A 88 -1.99 14.72 0.05
CA SER A 88 -2.77 15.27 -1.06
C SER A 88 -1.95 15.40 -2.34
N GLU A 89 -0.71 15.90 -2.25
CA GLU A 89 0.22 16.00 -3.37
C GLU A 89 0.56 14.63 -3.94
N TRP A 90 0.69 13.65 -3.06
CA TRP A 90 0.80 12.27 -3.47
C TRP A 90 -0.50 11.84 -4.16
N TYR A 91 -1.67 11.90 -3.51
CA TYR A 91 -2.93 11.37 -4.01
C TYR A 91 -3.33 11.90 -5.39
N TYR A 92 -3.18 13.21 -5.61
CA TYR A 92 -3.60 13.85 -6.86
C TYR A 92 -2.57 13.77 -8.00
N LYS A 93 -1.39 13.18 -7.78
CA LYS A 93 -0.40 12.96 -8.85
C LYS A 93 -0.89 11.85 -9.77
N ARG A 94 -0.77 12.04 -11.09
CA ARG A 94 -1.08 10.99 -12.08
C ARG A 94 -0.21 9.74 -11.83
N ARG A 95 -0.82 8.64 -11.40
CA ARG A 95 -0.17 7.34 -11.12
C ARG A 95 -0.94 6.17 -11.72
N SER A 96 -0.30 4.99 -11.74
CA SER A 96 -0.98 3.73 -12.02
C SER A 96 -2.06 3.49 -10.97
N GLN A 97 -3.26 3.11 -11.40
CA GLN A 97 -4.34 2.72 -10.51
C GLN A 97 -3.94 1.44 -9.76
N ALA A 98 -3.80 1.51 -8.44
CA ALA A 98 -3.87 0.33 -7.60
C ALA A 98 -5.34 0.04 -7.28
N ASP A 99 -5.69 -1.23 -7.08
CA ASP A 99 -7.04 -1.63 -6.68
C ASP A 99 -7.34 -1.19 -5.24
N LEU A 100 -6.30 -1.12 -4.40
CA LEU A 100 -6.39 -0.66 -3.01
C LEU A 100 -5.21 0.25 -2.65
N HIS A 101 -5.52 1.40 -2.08
CA HIS A 101 -4.54 2.29 -1.45
C HIS A 101 -4.68 2.25 0.07
N VAL A 102 -3.56 2.10 0.77
CA VAL A 102 -3.48 2.09 2.23
C VAL A 102 -2.55 3.22 2.68
N TYR A 103 -3.05 4.09 3.56
CA TYR A 103 -2.28 5.22 4.09
C TYR A 103 -1.89 4.98 5.53
N LEU A 104 -0.58 5.08 5.79
CA LEU A 104 0.00 5.01 7.12
C LEU A 104 0.56 6.39 7.45
N SER A 105 -0.14 7.12 8.32
CA SER A 105 0.30 8.42 8.84
C SER A 105 0.79 8.27 10.27
N PRO A 106 1.91 8.89 10.66
CA PRO A 106 2.22 9.12 12.06
C PRO A 106 1.06 9.83 12.75
N SER A 107 0.73 9.39 13.95
CA SER A 107 -0.12 10.14 14.87
C SER A 107 0.73 10.74 15.98
N LYS A 108 0.27 11.85 16.54
CA LYS A 108 0.84 12.37 17.77
C LYS A 108 0.54 11.40 18.90
N TYR A 109 1.55 11.10 19.72
CA TYR A 109 1.33 10.47 21.02
C TYR A 109 0.95 11.60 22.00
N ASP A 110 -0.28 11.57 22.51
CA ASP A 110 -0.67 12.41 23.64
C ASP A 110 -0.23 11.70 24.92
N SER A 111 0.92 12.10 25.47
CA SER A 111 1.41 11.67 26.78
C SER A 111 0.90 12.58 27.88
#